data_AF-A0A521NP63-F1
#
_entry.id   AF-A0A521NP63-F1
#
_cell.length_a   1.000
_cell.length_b   1.000
_cell.length_c   1.000
_cell.angle_alpha   90.00
_cell.angle_beta   90.00
_cell.angle_gamma   90.00
#
_symmetry.space_group_name_H-M   'P 1'
#
loop_
_entity.id
_entity.type
_entity.pdbx_description
1 polymer ?
#
loop_
_entity_poly.entity_id
_entity_poly.type
_entity_poly.pdbx_seq_one_letter_code
_entity_poly.pdbx_strand_id
1 'polypeptide(L)'
;MFSLAHLKRRLGQYAAVWVGGFLLSGTAILIGLTVMDLMTAVDRVLPVLMAAAALALGAGMVLSLLSGETLGTKLVVLLLGVLLALPLMWGPVSAAVVIAFFADRSIEYSESYAAFQIGVSRVLFPIGQALGQGDLFGWVWAAFQWVSTVVGFLSAVAKIWPAIRRLLGPEPVTEG
;
A
#
# COMPACT_ATOMS: atom_id res chain seq x y z
N MET A 1 -10.18 18.79 21.04
CA MET A 1 -11.17 17.95 20.32
C MET A 1 -10.54 17.44 19.03
N PHE A 2 -10.79 16.18 18.66
CA PHE A 2 -10.26 15.56 17.44
C PHE A 2 -11.19 15.80 16.25
N SER A 3 -10.61 16.10 15.09
CA SER A 3 -11.37 16.25 13.84
C SER A 3 -11.53 14.89 13.14
N LEU A 4 -12.62 14.19 13.45
CA LEU A 4 -12.94 12.90 12.84
C LEU A 4 -13.11 13.00 11.32
N ALA A 5 -13.65 14.12 10.82
CA ALA A 5 -13.80 14.37 9.40
C ALA A 5 -12.45 14.44 8.68
N HIS A 6 -11.45 15.10 9.28
CA HIS A 6 -10.10 15.18 8.72
C HIS A 6 -9.45 13.79 8.67
N LEU A 7 -9.55 13.02 9.76
CA LEU A 7 -9.00 11.67 9.84
C LEU A 7 -9.61 10.73 8.80
N LYS A 8 -10.94 10.73 8.66
CA LYS A 8 -11.66 9.93 7.65
C LYS A 8 -11.19 10.29 6.23
N ARG A 9 -11.04 11.58 5.93
CA ARG A 9 -10.56 12.04 4.62
C ARG A 9 -9.13 11.54 4.34
N ARG A 10 -8.22 11.63 5.32
CA ARG A 10 -6.83 11.15 5.17
C ARG A 10 -6.76 9.64 4.97
N LEU A 11 -7.52 8.86 5.73
CA LEU A 11 -7.62 7.41 5.52
C LEU A 11 -8.11 7.07 4.11
N GLY A 12 -9.11 7.80 3.58
CA GLY A 12 -9.58 7.62 2.21
C GLY A 12 -8.54 7.98 1.14
N GLN A 13 -7.65 8.94 1.42
CA GLN A 13 -6.52 9.30 0.56
C GLN A 13 -5.43 8.22 0.60
N TYR A 14 -5.08 7.70 1.79
CA TYR A 14 -4.12 6.61 1.93
C TYR A 14 -4.58 5.34 1.23
N ALA A 15 -5.87 5.00 1.36
CA ALA A 15 -6.49 3.92 0.58
C ALA A 15 -6.40 4.19 -0.94
N ALA A 16 -6.56 5.45 -1.38
CA ALA A 16 -6.37 5.82 -2.78
C ALA A 16 -4.94 5.54 -3.27
N VAL A 17 -3.96 5.96 -2.48
CA VAL A 17 -2.54 5.79 -2.84
C VAL A 17 -2.17 4.31 -2.86
N TRP A 18 -2.69 3.51 -1.93
CA TRP A 18 -2.49 2.07 -1.93
C TRP A 18 -3.03 1.43 -3.22
N VAL A 19 -4.30 1.70 -3.55
CA VAL A 19 -4.96 1.16 -4.76
C VAL A 19 -4.28 1.67 -6.03
N GLY A 20 -3.95 2.95 -6.08
CA GLY A 20 -3.23 3.55 -7.19
C GLY A 20 -1.85 2.92 -7.37
N GLY A 21 -1.10 2.73 -6.28
CA GLY A 21 0.20 2.06 -6.31
C GLY A 21 0.10 0.62 -6.82
N PHE A 22 -0.91 -0.14 -6.38
CA PHE A 22 -1.19 -1.49 -6.87
C PHE A 22 -1.48 -1.50 -8.38
N LEU A 23 -2.47 -0.72 -8.82
CA LEU A 23 -2.91 -0.71 -10.21
C LEU A 23 -1.82 -0.17 -11.14
N LEU A 24 -1.19 0.95 -10.79
CA LEU A 24 -0.14 1.55 -11.62
C LEU A 24 1.10 0.65 -11.72
N SER A 25 1.51 0.00 -10.63
CA SER A 25 2.63 -0.93 -10.67
C SER A 25 2.29 -2.15 -11.52
N GLY A 26 1.09 -2.72 -11.33
CA GLY A 26 0.62 -3.85 -12.11
C GLY A 26 0.58 -3.54 -13.60
N THR A 27 -0.04 -2.42 -13.99
CA THR A 27 -0.09 -1.98 -15.38
C THR A 27 1.31 -1.71 -15.95
N ALA A 28 2.18 -1.01 -15.22
CA ALA A 28 3.53 -0.70 -15.70
C ALA A 28 4.39 -1.96 -15.88
N ILE A 29 4.30 -2.93 -14.95
CA ILE A 29 4.99 -4.23 -15.07
C ILE A 29 4.46 -4.99 -16.29
N LEU A 30 3.13 -5.12 -16.45
CA LEU A 30 2.53 -5.82 -17.58
C LEU A 30 2.90 -5.20 -18.94
N ILE A 31 2.98 -3.86 -19.02
CA ILE A 31 3.50 -3.18 -20.21
C ILE A 31 4.98 -3.49 -20.40
N GLY A 32 5.78 -3.44 -19.33
CA GLY A 32 7.20 -3.78 -19.35
C GLY A 32 7.47 -5.18 -19.91
N LEU A 33 6.64 -6.17 -19.56
CA LEU A 33 6.76 -7.54 -20.05
C LEU A 33 6.68 -7.68 -21.58
N THR A 34 6.19 -6.66 -22.29
CA THR A 34 6.18 -6.67 -23.77
C THR A 34 7.57 -6.46 -24.37
N VAL A 35 8.53 -5.94 -23.60
CA VAL A 35 9.87 -5.55 -24.07
C VAL A 35 11.02 -6.04 -23.20
N MET A 36 10.77 -6.52 -21.98
CA MET A 36 11.81 -7.01 -21.06
C MET A 36 11.32 -8.19 -20.22
N ASP A 37 12.25 -8.88 -19.56
CA ASP A 37 11.88 -9.96 -18.63
C ASP A 37 11.19 -9.43 -17.37
N LEU A 38 10.49 -10.32 -16.66
CA LEU A 38 9.71 -9.97 -15.48
C LEU A 38 10.54 -9.33 -14.37
N MET A 39 11.72 -9.84 -14.06
CA MET A 39 12.50 -9.31 -12.94
C MET A 39 13.05 -7.93 -13.29
N THR A 40 13.54 -7.75 -14.51
CA THR A 40 13.93 -6.43 -15.00
C THR A 40 12.77 -5.43 -14.99
N ALA A 41 11.56 -5.83 -15.41
CA ALA A 41 10.38 -4.95 -15.36
C ALA A 41 10.04 -4.56 -13.92
N VAL A 42 10.01 -5.54 -13.01
CA VAL A 42 9.77 -5.32 -11.58
C VAL A 42 10.81 -4.38 -10.98
N ASP A 43 12.10 -4.59 -11.27
CA ASP A 43 13.20 -3.81 -10.70
C ASP A 43 13.27 -2.38 -11.23
N ARG A 44 12.66 -2.10 -12.39
CA ARG A 44 12.50 -0.74 -12.90
C ARG A 44 11.28 -0.04 -12.32
N VAL A 45 10.18 -0.77 -12.08
CA VAL A 45 8.90 -0.18 -11.67
C VAL A 45 8.81 0.01 -10.16
N LEU A 46 9.21 -0.99 -9.37
CA LEU A 46 9.00 -0.96 -7.91
C LEU A 46 9.68 0.23 -7.23
N PRO A 47 10.97 0.54 -7.46
CA PRO A 47 11.62 1.67 -6.79
C PRO A 47 10.89 2.99 -7.05
N VAL A 48 10.45 3.21 -8.30
CA VAL A 48 9.78 4.45 -8.71
C VAL A 48 8.42 4.58 -8.02
N LEU A 49 7.61 3.52 -8.04
CA LEU A 49 6.25 3.55 -7.50
C LEU A 49 6.25 3.55 -5.96
N MET A 50 7.20 2.87 -5.33
CA MET A 50 7.41 2.95 -3.88
C MET A 50 7.88 4.34 -3.45
N ALA A 51 8.79 4.97 -4.21
CA ALA A 51 9.20 6.34 -3.96
C ALA A 51 8.02 7.31 -4.12
N ALA A 52 7.20 7.16 -5.17
CA ALA A 52 5.99 7.96 -5.37
C ALA A 52 4.99 7.78 -4.22
N ALA A 53 4.78 6.55 -3.75
CA ALA A 53 3.97 6.24 -2.58
C ALA A 53 4.48 6.93 -1.31
N ALA A 54 5.79 6.87 -1.05
CA ALA A 54 6.43 7.55 0.07
C ALA A 54 6.27 9.06 0.01
N LEU A 55 6.45 9.65 -1.18
CA LEU A 55 6.26 11.08 -1.41
C LEU A 55 4.81 11.50 -1.21
N ALA A 56 3.85 10.72 -1.71
CA ALA A 56 2.42 11.00 -1.53
C ALA A 56 2.02 10.98 -0.04
N LEU A 57 2.53 10.01 0.72
CA LEU A 57 2.35 9.95 2.18
C LEU A 57 2.97 11.17 2.87
N GLY A 58 4.24 11.47 2.56
CA GLY A 58 4.96 12.61 3.13
C GLY A 58 4.28 13.95 2.85
N ALA A 59 3.84 14.16 1.61
CA ALA A 59 3.06 15.34 1.22
C ALA A 59 1.74 15.42 2.01
N GLY A 60 1.03 14.30 2.18
CA GLY A 60 -0.18 14.21 3.00
C GLY A 60 0.06 14.62 4.45
N MET A 61 1.18 14.18 5.04
CA MET A 61 1.59 14.54 6.41
C MET A 61 1.91 16.02 6.52
N VAL A 62 2.76 16.57 5.63
CA VAL A 62 3.12 18.00 5.62
C VAL A 62 1.89 18.88 5.47
N LEU A 63 0.99 18.57 4.53
CA LEU A 63 -0.26 19.31 4.34
C LEU A 63 -1.16 19.25 5.59
N SER A 64 -1.10 18.15 6.36
CA SER A 64 -1.85 18.04 7.61
C SER A 64 -1.24 18.89 8.72
N LEU A 65 0.09 18.99 8.79
CA LEU A 65 0.78 19.86 9.73
C LEU A 65 0.52 21.35 9.46
N LEU A 66 0.43 21.74 8.19
CA LEU A 66 0.13 23.11 7.77
C LEU A 66 -1.35 23.50 7.90
N SER A 67 -2.25 22.53 8.07
CA SER A 67 -3.68 22.80 8.23
C SER A 67 -4.01 23.48 9.57
N GLY A 68 -5.14 24.21 9.61
CA GLY A 68 -5.69 24.83 10.83
C GLY A 68 -6.31 23.86 11.84
N GLU A 69 -6.02 22.56 11.74
CA GLU A 69 -6.55 21.53 12.64
C GLU A 69 -5.91 21.59 14.03
N THR A 70 -6.58 20.97 15.01
CA THR A 70 -6.08 20.88 16.39
C THR A 70 -4.78 20.06 16.47
N LEU A 71 -3.92 20.38 17.46
CA LEU A 71 -2.68 19.65 17.72
C LEU A 71 -2.91 18.14 17.87
N GLY A 72 -3.97 17.75 18.59
CA GLY A 72 -4.35 16.34 18.75
C GLY A 72 -4.62 15.64 17.42
N THR A 73 -5.34 16.30 16.49
CA THR A 73 -5.59 15.76 15.14
C THR A 73 -4.29 15.58 14.37
N LYS A 74 -3.37 16.56 14.44
CA LYS A 74 -2.06 16.50 13.78
C LYS A 74 -1.22 15.33 14.29
N LEU A 75 -1.16 15.14 15.61
CA LEU A 75 -0.44 14.02 16.23
C LEU A 75 -1.01 12.66 15.80
N VAL A 76 -2.34 12.54 15.74
CA VAL A 76 -2.98 11.30 15.26
C VAL A 76 -2.69 11.07 13.78
N VAL A 77 -2.71 12.11 12.93
CA VAL A 77 -2.35 11.96 11.51
C VAL A 77 -0.88 11.57 11.35
N LEU A 78 0.03 12.11 12.15
CA LEU A 78 1.44 11.70 12.15
C LEU A 78 1.59 10.23 12.54
N LEU A 79 0.94 9.82 13.63
CA LEU A 79 0.94 8.43 14.09
C LEU A 79 0.39 7.49 13.01
N LEU A 80 -0.74 7.85 12.39
CA LEU A 80 -1.31 7.10 11.27
C LEU A 80 -0.35 7.06 10.07
N GLY A 81 0.34 8.15 9.77
CA GLY A 81 1.33 8.19 8.70
C GLY A 81 2.46 7.20 8.92
N VAL A 82 3.01 7.13 10.14
CA VAL A 82 4.03 6.15 10.53
C VAL A 82 3.48 4.73 10.43
N LEU A 83 2.28 4.48 10.97
CA LEU A 83 1.66 3.15 10.98
C LEU A 83 1.34 2.65 9.56
N LEU A 84 0.94 3.55 8.67
CA LEU A 84 0.52 3.22 7.31
C LEU A 84 1.66 3.28 6.30
N ALA A 85 2.85 3.76 6.65
CA ALA A 85 3.98 3.86 5.73
C ALA A 85 4.30 2.52 5.06
N LEU A 86 4.46 1.47 5.87
CA LEU A 86 4.77 0.14 5.39
C LEU A 86 3.60 -0.48 4.60
N PRO A 87 2.35 -0.50 5.10
CA PRO A 87 1.19 -0.95 4.32
C PRO A 87 1.05 -0.27 2.97
N LEU A 88 1.34 1.04 2.90
CA LEU A 88 1.17 1.84 1.70
C LEU A 88 2.24 1.52 0.64
N MET A 89 3.47 1.22 1.06
CA MET A 89 4.52 0.68 0.18
C MET A 89 4.22 -0.73 -0.32
N TRP A 90 3.39 -1.51 0.38
CA TRP A 90 2.99 -2.85 -0.05
C TRP A 90 2.05 -2.85 -1.25
N GLY A 91 1.34 -1.76 -1.53
CA GLY A 91 0.47 -1.66 -2.72
C GLY A 91 1.22 -2.00 -4.01
N PRO A 92 2.28 -1.25 -4.37
CA PRO A 92 3.16 -1.58 -5.48
C PRO A 92 3.74 -3.01 -5.45
N VAL A 93 4.25 -3.44 -4.29
CA VAL A 93 4.92 -4.73 -4.13
C VAL A 93 3.95 -5.89 -4.34
N SER A 94 2.74 -5.82 -3.79
CA SER A 94 1.72 -6.85 -3.94
C SER A 94 1.31 -7.07 -5.41
N ALA A 95 1.28 -6.02 -6.23
CA ALA A 95 1.05 -6.17 -7.67
C ALA A 95 2.16 -6.99 -8.34
N ALA A 96 3.43 -6.72 -8.00
CA ALA A 96 4.57 -7.49 -8.50
C ALA A 96 4.53 -8.96 -8.04
N VAL A 97 4.23 -9.20 -6.77
CA VAL A 97 4.07 -10.55 -6.19
C VAL A 97 2.97 -11.33 -6.92
N VAL A 98 1.81 -10.72 -7.16
CA VAL A 98 0.69 -11.35 -7.88
C VAL A 98 1.09 -11.70 -9.31
N ILE A 99 1.74 -10.78 -10.03
CA ILE A 99 2.19 -11.05 -11.41
C ILE A 99 3.24 -12.16 -11.44
N ALA A 100 4.20 -12.15 -10.51
CA ALA A 100 5.23 -13.18 -10.42
C ALA A 100 4.63 -14.56 -10.12
N PHE A 101 3.65 -14.62 -9.22
CA PHE A 101 2.89 -15.84 -8.95
C PHE A 101 2.22 -16.39 -10.22
N PHE A 102 1.50 -15.56 -10.99
CA PHE A 102 0.85 -16.00 -12.24
C PHE A 102 1.84 -16.32 -13.37
N ALA A 103 3.05 -15.76 -13.31
CA ALA A 103 4.12 -16.07 -14.25
C ALA A 103 4.96 -17.30 -13.85
N ASP A 104 4.59 -18.00 -12.76
CA ASP A 104 5.33 -19.12 -12.18
C ASP A 104 6.82 -18.78 -11.94
N ARG A 105 7.07 -17.56 -11.46
CA ARG A 105 8.42 -17.10 -11.09
C ARG A 105 8.44 -16.63 -9.65
N SER A 106 9.54 -16.95 -8.95
CA SER A 106 9.75 -16.40 -7.62
C SER A 106 10.07 -14.91 -7.69
N ILE A 107 9.31 -14.11 -6.96
CA ILE A 107 9.57 -12.67 -6.77
C ILE A 107 10.87 -12.42 -5.99
N GLU A 108 11.39 -13.43 -5.29
CA GLU A 108 12.63 -13.35 -4.51
C GLU A 108 13.87 -13.12 -5.39
N TYR A 109 13.76 -13.34 -6.72
CA TYR A 109 14.81 -13.01 -7.67
C TYR A 109 14.86 -11.52 -8.06
N SER A 110 13.88 -10.71 -7.66
CA SER A 110 13.93 -9.25 -7.86
C SER A 110 14.82 -8.60 -6.81
N GLU A 111 15.78 -7.80 -7.27
CA GLU A 111 16.67 -7.04 -6.40
C GLU A 111 15.90 -5.99 -5.59
N SER A 112 14.89 -5.37 -6.20
CA SER A 112 14.06 -4.34 -5.56
C SER A 112 13.15 -4.92 -4.49
N TYR A 113 12.57 -6.10 -4.73
CA TYR A 113 11.79 -6.82 -3.72
C TYR A 113 12.68 -7.25 -2.54
N ALA A 114 13.86 -7.81 -2.83
CA ALA A 114 14.81 -8.21 -1.80
C ALA A 114 15.27 -6.99 -0.96
N ALA A 115 15.58 -5.86 -1.61
CA ALA A 115 15.94 -4.62 -0.93
C ALA A 115 14.80 -4.09 -0.04
N PHE A 116 13.55 -4.17 -0.50
CA PHE A 116 12.39 -3.83 0.32
C PHE A 116 12.32 -4.72 1.57
N GLN A 117 12.36 -6.05 1.39
CA GLN A 117 12.31 -7.00 2.50
C GLN A 117 13.44 -6.76 3.51
N ILE A 118 14.68 -6.55 3.04
CA ILE A 118 15.83 -6.19 3.88
C ILE A 118 15.56 -4.89 4.65
N GLY A 119 15.03 -3.86 3.97
CA GLY A 119 14.68 -2.59 4.60
C GLY A 119 13.70 -2.77 5.75
N VAL A 120 12.67 -3.60 5.56
CA VAL A 120 11.69 -3.91 6.60
C VAL A 120 12.33 -4.71 7.73
N SER A 121 13.14 -5.72 7.43
CA SER A 121 13.86 -6.51 8.43
C SER A 121 14.74 -5.64 9.31
N ARG A 122 15.45 -4.65 8.74
CA ARG A 122 16.29 -3.73 9.52
C ARG A 122 15.51 -2.91 10.54
N VAL A 123 14.22 -2.65 10.30
CA VAL A 123 13.35 -1.92 11.23
C VAL A 123 12.73 -2.86 12.26
N LEU A 124 12.23 -4.02 11.83
CA LEU A 124 11.48 -4.94 12.69
C LEU A 124 12.38 -5.80 13.58
N PHE A 125 13.58 -6.16 13.11
CA PHE A 125 14.47 -7.07 13.83
C PHE A 125 14.95 -6.54 15.19
N PRO A 126 15.39 -5.27 15.33
CA PRO A 126 15.74 -4.71 16.65
C PRO A 126 14.55 -4.69 17.62
N ILE A 127 13.34 -4.47 17.10
CA ILE A 127 12.10 -4.50 17.89
C ILE A 127 11.82 -5.91 18.39
N GLY A 128 12.00 -6.93 17.53
CA GLY A 128 11.87 -8.33 17.90
C GLY A 128 12.88 -8.78 18.96
N GLN A 129 14.14 -8.33 18.85
CA GLN A 129 15.14 -8.59 19.89
C GLN A 129 14.81 -7.93 21.22
N ALA A 130 14.34 -6.68 21.21
CA ALA A 130 13.92 -5.99 22.44
C ALA A 130 12.74 -6.68 23.14
N LEU A 131 11.90 -7.39 22.38
CA LEU A 131 10.74 -8.15 22.87
C LEU A 131 11.07 -9.61 23.23
N GLY A 132 12.31 -10.07 23.01
CA GLY A 132 12.76 -11.41 23.38
C GLY A 132 12.17 -12.55 22.53
N GLN A 133 11.70 -12.28 21.31
CA GLN A 133 11.06 -13.28 20.44
C GLN A 133 11.91 -13.57 19.20
N GLY A 134 12.43 -14.79 19.10
CA GLY A 134 13.35 -15.23 18.03
C GLY A 134 12.73 -15.36 16.64
N ASP A 135 11.41 -15.47 16.53
CA ASP A 135 10.67 -15.61 15.26
C ASP A 135 9.57 -14.55 15.07
N LEU A 136 9.64 -13.43 15.81
CA LEU A 136 8.65 -12.34 15.71
C LEU A 136 8.59 -11.77 14.29
N PHE A 137 9.74 -11.70 13.61
CA PHE A 137 9.83 -11.12 12.27
C PHE A 137 9.02 -11.91 11.24
N GLY A 138 9.17 -13.24 11.17
CA GLY A 138 8.46 -14.08 10.21
C GLY A 138 6.94 -13.99 10.40
N TRP A 139 6.50 -14.03 11.67
CA TRP A 139 5.09 -13.89 12.02
C TRP A 139 4.51 -12.51 11.69
N VAL A 140 5.21 -11.43 12.07
CA VAL A 140 4.79 -10.05 11.77
C VAL A 140 4.78 -9.80 10.27
N TRP A 141 5.76 -10.33 9.55
CA TRP A 141 5.84 -10.23 8.09
C TRP A 141 4.67 -10.94 7.41
N ALA A 142 4.39 -12.19 7.79
CA ALA A 142 3.26 -12.94 7.25
C ALA A 142 1.91 -12.25 7.57
N ALA A 143 1.72 -11.84 8.83
CA ALA A 143 0.52 -11.13 9.25
C ALA A 143 0.36 -9.79 8.51
N PHE A 144 1.45 -9.05 8.34
CA PHE A 144 1.49 -7.79 7.60
C PHE A 144 1.08 -7.98 6.14
N GLN A 145 1.66 -8.97 5.45
CA GLN A 145 1.33 -9.29 4.06
C GLN A 145 -0.15 -9.66 3.94
N TRP A 146 -0.65 -10.49 4.84
CA TRP A 146 -2.04 -10.95 4.82
C TRP A 146 -3.03 -9.80 5.07
N VAL A 147 -2.82 -9.03 6.15
CA VAL A 147 -3.67 -7.89 6.51
C VAL A 147 -3.60 -6.81 5.44
N SER A 148 -2.42 -6.47 4.93
CA SER A 148 -2.28 -5.42 3.91
C SER A 148 -2.92 -5.83 2.59
N THR A 149 -2.84 -7.11 2.23
CA THR A 149 -3.47 -7.62 1.01
C THR A 149 -5.00 -7.67 1.15
N VAL A 150 -5.52 -8.17 2.27
CA VAL A 150 -6.97 -8.25 2.51
C VAL A 150 -7.59 -6.88 2.70
N VAL A 151 -7.01 -6.03 3.55
CA VAL A 151 -7.51 -4.66 3.77
C VAL A 151 -7.35 -3.83 2.50
N GLY A 152 -6.24 -3.98 1.79
CA GLY A 152 -6.00 -3.33 0.50
C GLY A 152 -7.02 -3.74 -0.55
N PHE A 153 -7.28 -5.05 -0.69
CA PHE A 153 -8.29 -5.60 -1.59
C PHE A 153 -9.70 -5.14 -1.22
N LEU A 154 -10.12 -5.27 0.04
CA LEU A 154 -11.45 -4.84 0.50
C LEU A 154 -11.63 -3.32 0.33
N SER A 155 -10.59 -2.52 0.57
CA SER A 155 -10.61 -1.08 0.33
C SER A 155 -10.69 -0.75 -1.16
N ALA A 156 -9.98 -1.50 -2.01
CA ALA A 156 -10.05 -1.38 -3.46
C ALA A 156 -11.47 -1.69 -3.96
N VAL A 157 -12.03 -2.81 -3.53
CA VAL A 157 -13.40 -3.24 -3.87
C VAL A 157 -14.40 -2.20 -3.39
N ALA A 158 -14.36 -1.78 -2.12
CA ALA A 158 -15.30 -0.79 -1.58
C ALA A 158 -15.25 0.55 -2.33
N LYS A 159 -14.07 0.94 -2.84
CA LYS A 159 -13.87 2.20 -3.56
C LYS A 159 -14.19 2.12 -5.05
N ILE A 160 -13.96 0.96 -5.67
CA ILE A 160 -14.21 0.69 -7.09
C ILE A 160 -15.66 0.24 -7.32
N TRP A 161 -16.30 -0.37 -6.33
CA TRP A 161 -17.68 -0.87 -6.41
C TRP A 161 -18.70 0.17 -6.89
N PRO A 162 -18.70 1.44 -6.42
CA PRO A 162 -19.60 2.46 -6.95
C PRO A 162 -19.36 2.77 -8.44
N ALA A 163 -18.12 2.69 -8.92
CA ALA A 163 -17.79 2.89 -10.33
C ALA A 163 -18.23 1.70 -11.19
N ILE A 164 -18.04 0.47 -10.68
CA ILE A 164 -18.55 -0.76 -11.32
C ILE A 164 -20.08 -0.72 -11.38
N ARG A 165 -20.77 -0.37 -10.29
CA ARG A 165 -22.24 -0.25 -10.25
C ARG A 165 -22.76 0.78 -11.25
N ARG A 166 -22.01 1.87 -11.48
CA ARG A 166 -22.34 2.87 -12.52
C ARG A 166 -22.17 2.34 -13.94
N LEU A 167 -21.18 1.47 -14.17
CA LEU A 167 -20.93 0.83 -15.47
C LEU A 167 -21.94 -0.28 -15.78
N LEU A 168 -22.42 -1.00 -14.76
CA LEU A 168 -23.40 -2.07 -14.88
C LEU A 168 -24.85 -1.59 -15.08
N GLY A 169 -25.06 -0.28 -15.20
CA GLY A 169 -26.36 0.35 -15.41
C GLY A 169 -27.04 0.74 -14.09
N PRO A 170 -27.85 1.81 -14.09
CA PRO A 170 -28.61 2.22 -12.91
C PRO A 170 -29.56 1.09 -12.49
N GLU A 171 -29.61 0.81 -11.19
CA GLU A 171 -30.62 -0.08 -10.63
C GLU A 171 -32.02 0.37 -11.08
N PRO A 172 -32.89 -0.54 -11.55
CA PRO A 172 -34.28 -0.19 -11.78
C PRO A 172 -34.85 0.33 -10.47
N VAL A 173 -35.50 1.50 -10.54
CA VAL A 173 -36.25 2.07 -9.43
C VAL A 173 -37.29 1.03 -9.02
N THR A 174 -37.11 0.37 -7.90
CA THR A 174 -38.18 -0.38 -7.25
C THR A 174 -39.16 0.66 -6.72
N GLU A 175 -40.18 0.98 -7.51
CA GLU A 175 -41.43 1.51 -6.98
C GLU A 175 -42.08 0.38 -6.17
N GLY A 176 -42.10 0.53 -4.84
CA GLY A 176 -42.71 -0.40 -3.90
C GLY A 176 -42.78 0.22 -2.52
#